data_AF-A0A7S2E7K5-F1
#
_entry.id   AF-A0A7S2E7K5-F1
#
_cell.length_a   1.000
_cell.length_b   1.000
_cell.length_c   1.000
_cell.angle_alpha   90.00
_cell.angle_beta   90.00
_cell.angle_gamma   90.00
#
_symmetry.space_group_name_H-M   'P 1'
#
loop_
_entity.id
_entity.type
_entity.pdbx_description
1 polymer ?
#
loop_
_entity_poly.entity_id
_entity_poly.type
_entity_poly.pdbx_seq_one_letter_code
_entity_poly.pdbx_strand_id
1 'polypeptide(L)'
;RGKWRMTWVDSYFPCYRPSSKSHRGKYRLVFAGATDGKEIWPLVVEKAFAKVMGSYEAISGGHVAPALEMLTGGKGRRCQSATADWEVIKEQVKSDEYFVGAGSQHVRTNASDAAEQKKWLRGIVTGHAYSVLNVYEDGELRLLELRNPWARGEWTGDWGPGSRKWNSEEGRRVESVVGASRKQDGRFWMSLEDFVERFETIDSCYMNFKDEDRARRAELKKQAEMIITDGPTRIMGDSDDAKDEALLSAEAKADAMMELLLAEEAKKKRKSQTGANGKKKRNKGKTK
;
A
#
# COMPACT_ATOMS: atom_id res chain seq x y z
N ARG A 1 19.97 10.89 -9.66
CA ARG A 1 19.31 10.89 -8.33
C ARG A 1 18.57 12.22 -8.17
N GLY A 2 17.37 12.24 -7.58
CA GLY A 2 16.56 13.45 -7.39
C GLY A 2 15.82 13.97 -8.64
N LYS A 3 15.63 13.15 -9.68
CA LYS A 3 14.85 13.48 -10.87
C LYS A 3 13.99 12.29 -11.27
N TRP A 4 12.75 12.55 -11.68
CA TRP A 4 11.87 11.54 -12.24
C TRP A 4 12.43 11.00 -13.55
N ARG A 5 12.42 9.67 -13.70
CA ARG A 5 12.89 8.97 -14.90
C ARG A 5 11.78 8.07 -15.43
N MET A 6 11.43 8.26 -16.69
CA MET A 6 10.53 7.34 -17.38
C MET A 6 11.28 6.04 -17.72
N THR A 7 10.69 4.89 -17.38
CA THR A 7 11.24 3.57 -17.69
C THR A 7 10.21 2.75 -18.46
N TRP A 8 10.56 2.38 -19.68
CA TRP A 8 9.71 1.57 -20.56
C TRP A 8 9.98 0.07 -20.34
N VAL A 9 8.92 -0.72 -20.27
CA VAL A 9 8.95 -2.19 -20.20
C VAL A 9 7.99 -2.78 -21.20
N ASP A 10 8.35 -3.91 -21.80
CA ASP A 10 7.45 -4.69 -22.65
C ASP A 10 6.46 -5.53 -21.82
N SER A 11 5.56 -6.24 -22.50
CA SER A 11 4.50 -7.06 -21.90
C SER A 11 4.90 -8.52 -21.61
N TYR A 12 6.18 -8.89 -21.71
CA TYR A 12 6.64 -10.23 -21.36
C TYR A 12 6.92 -10.34 -19.86
N PHE A 13 6.13 -11.13 -19.14
CA PHE A 13 6.28 -11.30 -17.69
C PHE A 13 6.76 -12.72 -17.34
N PRO A 14 7.67 -12.87 -16.36
CA PRO A 14 8.09 -14.19 -15.89
C PRO A 14 6.91 -14.99 -15.35
N CYS A 15 6.66 -16.14 -15.98
CA CYS A 15 5.62 -17.07 -15.59
C CYS A 15 6.17 -18.49 -15.56
N TYR A 16 5.57 -19.33 -14.73
CA TYR A 16 5.87 -20.75 -14.67
C TYR A 16 4.59 -21.56 -14.87
N ARG A 17 4.75 -22.78 -15.39
CA ARG A 17 3.66 -23.73 -15.55
C ARG A 17 3.84 -24.85 -14.53
N PRO A 18 2.99 -24.94 -13.49
CA PRO A 18 3.08 -26.02 -12.51
C PRO A 18 2.89 -27.38 -13.18
N SER A 19 3.72 -28.37 -12.84
CA SER A 19 3.67 -29.74 -13.38
C SER A 19 2.50 -30.58 -12.82
N SER A 20 1.91 -30.15 -11.69
CA SER A 20 0.88 -30.94 -10.99
C SER A 20 -0.49 -30.93 -11.67
N LYS A 21 -1.12 -32.12 -11.77
CA LYS A 21 -2.51 -32.32 -12.20
C LYS A 21 -3.53 -31.48 -11.42
N SER A 22 -3.22 -31.05 -10.19
CA SER A 22 -4.14 -30.24 -9.37
C SER A 22 -4.31 -28.79 -9.83
N HIS A 23 -3.40 -28.27 -10.69
CA HIS A 23 -3.41 -26.87 -11.12
C HIS A 23 -3.91 -26.65 -12.55
N ARG A 24 -4.55 -27.66 -13.17
CA ARG A 24 -5.09 -27.62 -14.55
C ARG A 24 -4.09 -27.13 -15.62
N GLY A 25 -2.78 -27.20 -15.34
CA GLY A 25 -1.73 -26.75 -16.25
C GLY A 25 -1.77 -25.26 -16.62
N LYS A 26 -2.40 -24.38 -15.82
CA LYS A 26 -2.45 -22.94 -16.06
C LYS A 26 -1.12 -22.26 -15.67
N TYR A 27 -0.69 -21.27 -16.45
CA TYR A 27 0.44 -20.42 -16.09
C TYR A 27 0.16 -19.65 -14.79
N ARG A 28 1.22 -19.43 -14.02
CA ARG A 28 1.26 -18.65 -12.79
C ARG A 28 2.38 -17.62 -12.88
N LEU A 29 2.16 -16.46 -12.29
CA LEU A 29 3.19 -15.43 -12.15
C LEU A 29 4.26 -15.90 -11.16
N VAL A 30 5.52 -15.59 -11.45
CA VAL A 30 6.64 -15.89 -10.55
C VAL A 30 6.81 -14.81 -9.48
N PHE A 31 6.56 -13.54 -9.85
CA PHE A 31 6.75 -12.37 -8.99
C PHE A 31 5.41 -11.71 -8.61
N ALA A 32 5.39 -10.40 -8.37
CA ALA A 32 4.20 -9.67 -7.91
C ALA A 32 2.99 -9.89 -8.82
N GLY A 33 1.82 -9.96 -8.20
CA GLY A 33 0.54 -10.16 -8.88
C GLY A 33 -0.62 -9.76 -7.99
N ALA A 34 -1.71 -9.29 -8.59
CA ALA A 34 -2.95 -9.06 -7.87
C ALA A 34 -3.57 -10.39 -7.43
N THR A 35 -4.18 -10.39 -6.25
CA THR A 35 -4.78 -11.58 -5.64
C THR A 35 -5.89 -12.19 -6.52
N ASP A 36 -6.64 -11.36 -7.22
CA ASP A 36 -7.71 -11.78 -8.13
C ASP A 36 -7.20 -12.15 -9.55
N GLY A 37 -5.93 -11.84 -9.84
CA GLY A 37 -5.30 -12.04 -11.15
C GLY A 37 -5.86 -11.17 -12.27
N LYS A 38 -6.64 -10.13 -11.97
CA LYS A 38 -7.26 -9.26 -12.98
C LYS A 38 -6.47 -7.98 -13.25
N GLU A 39 -5.62 -7.57 -12.31
CA GLU A 39 -4.81 -6.35 -12.45
C GLU A 39 -3.37 -6.66 -12.88
N ILE A 40 -2.88 -5.90 -13.86
CA ILE A 40 -1.51 -6.03 -14.38
C ILE A 40 -0.53 -5.00 -13.80
N TRP A 41 -1.04 -3.93 -13.17
CA TRP A 41 -0.20 -2.81 -12.74
C TRP A 41 0.91 -3.23 -11.74
N PRO A 42 0.73 -4.20 -10.81
CA PRO A 42 1.81 -4.60 -9.91
C PRO A 42 2.98 -5.21 -10.67
N LEU A 43 2.69 -6.02 -11.70
CA LEU A 43 3.68 -6.68 -12.54
C LEU A 43 4.50 -5.63 -13.31
N VAL A 44 3.82 -4.60 -13.84
CA VAL A 44 4.46 -3.51 -14.60
C VAL A 44 5.37 -2.69 -13.70
N VAL A 45 4.90 -2.30 -12.52
CA VAL A 45 5.68 -1.51 -11.55
C VAL A 45 6.90 -2.28 -11.08
N GLU A 46 6.74 -3.53 -10.65
CA GLU A 46 7.85 -4.36 -10.19
C GLU A 46 8.87 -4.62 -11.31
N LYS A 47 8.42 -4.92 -12.54
CA LYS A 47 9.31 -5.10 -13.69
C LYS A 47 10.10 -3.84 -14.01
N ALA A 48 9.44 -2.68 -13.99
CA ALA A 48 10.12 -1.40 -14.22
C ALA A 48 11.15 -1.12 -13.11
N PHE A 49 10.80 -1.42 -11.85
CA PHE A 49 11.70 -1.29 -10.71
C PHE A 49 12.91 -2.23 -10.84
N ALA A 50 12.69 -3.52 -11.13
CA ALA A 50 13.75 -4.49 -11.42
C ALA A 50 14.66 -4.04 -12.56
N LYS A 51 14.11 -3.48 -13.64
CA LYS A 51 14.90 -2.94 -14.77
C LYS A 51 15.76 -1.74 -14.35
N VAL A 52 15.29 -0.89 -13.44
CA VAL A 52 16.09 0.23 -12.91
C VAL A 52 17.21 -0.29 -12.01
N MET A 53 16.94 -1.35 -11.23
CA MET A 53 17.87 -1.95 -10.27
C MET A 53 18.86 -2.94 -10.90
N GLY A 54 18.58 -3.43 -12.10
CA GLY A 54 19.46 -4.27 -12.92
C GLY A 54 18.88 -5.65 -13.24
N SER A 55 18.12 -6.24 -12.32
CA SER A 55 17.44 -7.52 -12.51
C SER A 55 16.36 -7.74 -11.45
N TYR A 56 15.55 -8.79 -11.59
CA TYR A 56 14.63 -9.24 -10.52
C TYR A 56 15.40 -9.75 -9.29
N GLU A 57 16.59 -10.32 -9.47
CA GLU A 57 17.44 -10.75 -8.37
C GLU A 57 17.99 -9.55 -7.57
N ALA A 58 18.30 -8.44 -8.25
CA ALA A 58 18.80 -7.21 -7.62
C ALA A 58 17.78 -6.53 -6.69
N ILE A 59 16.51 -6.92 -6.76
CA ILE A 59 15.44 -6.43 -5.87
C ILE A 59 15.03 -7.47 -4.81
N SER A 60 15.79 -8.56 -4.70
CA SER A 60 15.64 -9.53 -3.62
C SER A 60 16.20 -8.96 -2.33
N GLY A 61 15.32 -8.68 -1.37
CA GLY A 61 15.68 -8.06 -0.10
C GLY A 61 15.87 -6.54 -0.17
N GLY A 62 16.32 -5.97 0.94
CA GLY A 62 16.44 -4.52 1.11
C GLY A 62 15.48 -3.98 2.16
N HIS A 63 15.19 -2.69 2.08
CA HIS A 63 14.42 -2.01 3.11
C HIS A 63 13.38 -1.07 2.53
N VAL A 64 12.36 -0.78 3.32
CA VAL A 64 11.16 -0.05 2.88
C VAL A 64 11.48 1.41 2.55
N ALA A 65 12.20 2.12 3.42
CA ALA A 65 12.47 3.55 3.23
C ALA A 65 13.16 3.87 1.88
N PRO A 66 14.28 3.24 1.49
CA PRO A 66 14.91 3.48 0.18
C PRO A 66 14.00 3.17 -1.02
N ALA A 67 13.17 2.12 -0.92
CA ALA A 67 12.22 1.79 -1.99
C ALA A 67 11.16 2.89 -2.14
N LEU A 68 10.63 3.40 -1.02
CA LEU A 68 9.68 4.52 -1.03
C LEU A 68 10.30 5.80 -1.58
N GLU A 69 11.56 6.13 -1.24
CA GLU A 69 12.26 7.28 -1.83
C GLU A 69 12.36 7.17 -3.36
N MET A 70 12.63 5.97 -3.89
CA MET A 70 12.69 5.75 -5.33
C MET A 70 11.32 5.88 -6.02
N LEU A 71 10.25 5.44 -5.36
CA LEU A 71 8.89 5.45 -5.91
C LEU A 71 8.21 6.82 -5.77
N THR A 72 8.53 7.59 -4.74
CA THR A 72 7.82 8.84 -4.39
C THR A 72 8.67 10.09 -4.58
N GLY A 73 10.00 9.97 -4.58
CA GLY A 73 10.91 11.11 -4.49
C GLY A 73 10.93 11.79 -3.11
N GLY A 74 10.26 11.20 -2.11
CA GLY A 74 10.22 11.69 -0.73
C GLY A 74 11.52 11.47 0.04
N LYS A 75 11.47 11.76 1.35
CA LYS A 75 12.58 11.58 2.29
C LYS A 75 12.31 10.40 3.21
N GLY A 76 13.07 9.33 3.04
CA GLY A 76 13.02 8.14 3.86
C GLY A 76 13.72 8.32 5.20
N ARG A 77 13.17 7.69 6.23
CA ARG A 77 13.77 7.54 7.54
C ARG A 77 13.56 6.11 8.00
N ARG A 78 14.61 5.50 8.54
CA ARG A 78 14.53 4.23 9.26
C ARG A 78 14.76 4.45 10.73
N CYS A 79 14.00 3.75 11.56
CA CYS A 79 14.20 3.70 13.00
C CYS A 79 14.13 2.25 13.48
N GLN A 80 14.84 1.95 14.57
CA GLN A 80 14.63 0.71 15.28
C GLN A 80 13.24 0.76 15.93
N SER A 81 12.46 -0.31 15.81
CA SER A 81 11.14 -0.43 16.45
C SER A 81 11.22 -0.16 17.96
N ALA A 82 12.23 -0.74 18.63
CA ALA A 82 12.42 -0.66 20.08
C ALA A 82 12.73 0.74 20.62
N THR A 83 13.17 1.68 19.78
CA THR A 83 13.49 3.05 20.18
C THR A 83 12.62 4.08 19.48
N ALA A 84 11.63 3.63 18.69
CA ALA A 84 10.72 4.52 18.01
C ALA A 84 9.74 5.15 19.01
N ASP A 85 9.60 6.47 18.94
CA ASP A 85 8.64 7.21 19.75
C ASP A 85 7.21 6.98 19.22
N TRP A 86 6.32 6.56 20.11
CA TRP A 86 4.92 6.30 19.77
C TRP A 86 4.20 7.52 19.18
N GLU A 87 4.45 8.72 19.71
CA GLU A 87 3.80 9.94 19.22
C GLU A 87 4.24 10.25 17.78
N VAL A 88 5.51 10.00 17.47
CA VAL A 88 6.04 10.15 16.11
C VAL A 88 5.44 9.10 15.17
N ILE A 89 5.31 7.84 15.61
CA ILE A 89 4.64 6.80 14.81
C ILE A 89 3.20 7.22 14.54
N LYS A 90 2.49 7.68 15.57
CA LYS A 90 1.08 8.08 15.49
C LYS A 90 0.88 9.22 14.52
N GLU A 91 1.70 10.27 14.63
CA GLU A 91 1.67 11.41 13.71
C GLU A 91 1.92 10.96 12.26
N GLN A 92 2.95 10.14 12.03
CA GLN A 92 3.32 9.69 10.69
C GLN A 92 2.24 8.79 10.07
N VAL A 93 1.69 7.84 10.83
CA VAL A 93 0.68 6.91 10.31
C VAL A 93 -0.67 7.63 10.07
N LYS A 94 -1.03 8.63 10.88
CA LYS A 94 -2.27 9.41 10.69
C LYS A 94 -2.15 10.50 9.62
N SER A 95 -0.94 10.84 9.20
CA SER A 95 -0.70 11.89 8.22
C SER A 95 -0.86 11.39 6.78
N ASP A 96 -1.56 12.16 5.95
CA ASP A 96 -1.71 11.91 4.51
C ASP A 96 -0.41 12.23 3.72
N GLU A 97 0.68 12.62 4.40
CA GLU A 97 1.98 12.97 3.80
C GLU A 97 3.07 11.90 3.96
N TYR A 98 2.78 10.82 4.67
CA TYR A 98 3.74 9.75 4.94
C TYR A 98 3.28 8.41 4.39
N PHE A 99 4.23 7.63 3.91
CA PHE A 99 4.10 6.18 3.84
C PHE A 99 4.89 5.56 4.98
N VAL A 100 4.30 4.58 5.66
CA VAL A 100 4.93 3.88 6.79
C VAL A 100 4.93 2.38 6.53
N GLY A 101 6.08 1.75 6.76
CA GLY A 101 6.23 0.29 6.74
C GLY A 101 7.13 -0.18 7.85
N ALA A 102 7.21 -1.50 8.02
CA ALA A 102 7.99 -2.12 9.08
C ALA A 102 8.70 -3.36 8.56
N GLY A 103 9.91 -3.61 9.08
CA GLY A 103 10.69 -4.82 8.82
C GLY A 103 10.63 -5.77 10.00
N SER A 104 10.15 -6.99 9.80
CA SER A 104 10.19 -8.05 10.82
C SER A 104 11.63 -8.46 11.10
N GLN A 105 11.92 -8.95 12.31
CA GLN A 105 13.24 -9.48 12.65
C GLN A 105 13.65 -10.67 11.77
N HIS A 106 14.96 -10.78 11.53
CA HIS A 106 15.58 -11.99 11.00
C HIS A 106 15.77 -12.95 12.17
N VAL A 107 15.32 -14.21 12.01
CA VAL A 107 15.47 -15.38 12.91
C VAL A 107 16.02 -15.09 14.32
N ARG A 108 15.23 -15.38 15.36
CA ARG A 108 15.69 -15.24 16.75
C ARG A 108 16.93 -16.14 16.96
N THR A 109 18.10 -15.53 17.14
CA THR A 109 19.40 -16.22 17.26
C THR A 109 19.46 -17.25 18.39
N ASN A 110 18.57 -17.13 19.38
CA ASN A 110 18.47 -18.01 20.54
C ASN A 110 17.33 -19.04 20.47
N ALA A 111 16.63 -19.18 19.34
CA ALA A 111 15.65 -20.26 19.18
C ALA A 111 16.40 -21.52 18.73
N SER A 112 16.54 -22.50 19.62
CA SER A 112 17.18 -23.79 19.32
C SER A 112 16.32 -24.70 18.44
N ASP A 113 15.01 -24.41 18.32
CA ASP A 113 14.05 -25.19 17.53
C ASP A 113 13.18 -24.29 16.63
N ALA A 114 13.05 -24.69 15.35
CA ALA A 114 12.17 -24.07 14.37
C ALA A 114 10.69 -24.08 14.81
N ALA A 115 10.27 -25.08 15.58
CA ALA A 115 8.91 -25.16 16.12
C ALA A 115 8.63 -24.05 17.16
N GLU A 116 9.58 -23.79 18.05
CA GLU A 116 9.48 -22.70 19.03
C GLU A 116 9.46 -21.34 18.35
N GLN A 117 10.32 -21.15 17.35
CA GLN A 117 10.35 -19.92 16.56
C GLN A 117 9.00 -19.68 15.86
N LYS A 118 8.44 -20.70 15.21
CA LYS A 118 7.13 -20.60 14.56
C LYS A 118 6.03 -20.24 15.55
N LYS A 119 6.06 -20.83 16.75
CA LYS A 119 5.10 -20.54 17.82
C LYS A 119 5.22 -19.11 18.33
N TRP A 120 6.43 -18.58 18.45
CA TRP A 120 6.68 -17.19 18.88
C TRP A 120 6.28 -16.15 17.83
N LEU A 121 6.56 -16.44 16.55
CA LEU A 121 6.21 -15.57 15.42
C LEU A 121 4.70 -15.42 15.23
N ARG A 122 3.91 -16.45 15.58
CA ARG A 122 2.44 -16.42 15.49
C ARG A 122 1.93 -15.84 14.16
N GLY A 123 2.50 -16.30 13.04
CA GLY A 123 2.12 -15.89 11.69
C GLY A 123 3.00 -14.81 11.06
N ILE A 124 3.80 -14.07 11.84
CA ILE A 124 4.77 -13.11 11.29
C ILE A 124 5.86 -13.85 10.50
N VAL A 125 6.13 -13.38 9.29
CA VAL A 125 7.19 -13.89 8.41
C VAL A 125 8.47 -13.14 8.77
N THR A 126 9.57 -13.85 9.00
CA THR A 126 10.88 -13.25 9.34
C THR A 126 11.55 -12.64 8.13
N GLY A 127 12.33 -11.56 8.34
CA GLY A 127 13.04 -10.86 7.26
C GLY A 127 12.10 -10.30 6.18
N HIS A 128 10.85 -10.00 6.53
CA HIS A 128 9.80 -9.56 5.63
C HIS A 128 9.32 -8.15 5.93
N ALA A 129 8.85 -7.46 4.90
CA ALA A 129 8.33 -6.10 5.00
C ALA A 129 6.80 -6.11 5.10
N TYR A 130 6.28 -5.26 5.98
CA TYR A 130 4.85 -5.04 6.20
C TYR A 130 4.52 -3.56 6.01
N SER A 131 3.32 -3.24 5.54
CA SER A 131 2.81 -1.87 5.55
C SER A 131 2.18 -1.58 6.92
N VAL A 132 2.43 -0.39 7.48
CA VAL A 132 1.72 0.09 8.67
C VAL A 132 0.61 1.02 8.19
N LEU A 133 -0.63 0.60 8.39
CA LEU A 133 -1.80 1.23 7.79
C LEU A 133 -2.50 2.20 8.75
N ASN A 134 -2.51 1.87 10.03
CA ASN A 134 -3.26 2.64 11.02
C ASN A 134 -2.70 2.43 12.42
N VAL A 135 -3.11 3.30 13.34
CA VAL A 135 -2.81 3.18 14.76
C VAL A 135 -4.04 3.53 15.59
N TYR A 136 -4.08 3.00 16.80
CA TYR A 136 -5.10 3.27 17.80
C TYR A 136 -4.46 3.41 19.17
N GLU A 137 -4.97 4.35 19.97
CA GLU A 137 -4.54 4.59 21.33
C GLU A 137 -5.75 4.90 22.22
N ASP A 138 -5.86 4.20 23.35
CA ASP A 138 -6.84 4.46 24.39
C ASP A 138 -6.23 4.13 25.77
N GLY A 139 -5.91 5.17 26.53
CA GLY A 139 -5.14 5.04 27.76
C GLY A 139 -3.75 4.43 27.50
N GLU A 140 -3.48 3.27 28.10
CA GLU A 140 -2.22 2.54 27.90
C GLU A 140 -2.25 1.60 26.70
N LEU A 141 -3.44 1.33 26.12
CA LEU A 141 -3.56 0.43 24.98
C LEU A 141 -3.10 1.12 23.71
N ARG A 142 -2.04 0.60 23.09
CA ARG A 142 -1.49 1.07 21.82
C ARG A 142 -1.48 -0.05 20.80
N LEU A 143 -2.20 0.14 19.69
CA LEU A 143 -2.32 -0.85 18.64
C LEU A 143 -1.84 -0.29 17.30
N LEU A 144 -1.18 -1.13 16.52
CA LEU A 144 -0.82 -0.86 15.13
C LEU A 144 -1.59 -1.81 14.22
N GLU A 145 -2.10 -1.28 13.11
CA GLU A 145 -2.63 -2.08 12.03
C GLU A 145 -1.53 -2.29 10.98
N LEU A 146 -1.22 -3.54 10.71
CA LEU A 146 -0.26 -3.92 9.68
C LEU A 146 -0.92 -4.71 8.57
N ARG A 147 -0.27 -4.72 7.40
CA ARG A 147 -0.64 -5.59 6.28
C ARG A 147 0.56 -6.37 5.77
N ASN A 148 0.39 -7.69 5.66
CA ASN A 148 1.28 -8.55 4.91
C ASN A 148 1.03 -8.36 3.39
N PRO A 149 2.03 -7.95 2.60
CA PRO A 149 1.89 -7.80 1.14
C PRO A 149 1.44 -9.06 0.40
N TRP A 150 1.62 -10.25 0.99
CA TRP A 150 1.15 -11.52 0.41
C TRP A 150 -0.34 -11.80 0.59
N ALA A 151 -1.07 -10.89 1.24
CA ALA A 151 -2.50 -11.04 1.54
C ALA A 151 -2.85 -12.35 2.29
N ARG A 152 -1.90 -12.85 3.10
CA ARG A 152 -2.03 -14.05 3.95
C ARG A 152 -0.98 -14.02 5.05
N GLY A 153 -1.11 -14.90 6.05
CA GLY A 153 -0.13 -15.01 7.13
C GLY A 153 -0.29 -13.86 8.11
N GLU A 154 -1.51 -13.73 8.63
CA GLU A 154 -1.87 -12.75 9.64
C GLU A 154 -1.32 -13.12 11.02
N TRP A 155 -1.20 -12.12 11.87
CA TRP A 155 -0.90 -12.27 13.29
C TRP A 155 -1.98 -13.09 14.02
N THR A 156 -1.56 -14.12 14.76
CA THR A 156 -2.45 -15.01 15.52
C THR A 156 -2.33 -14.84 17.04
N GLY A 157 -1.78 -13.72 17.51
CA GLY A 157 -1.75 -13.37 18.92
C GLY A 157 -2.86 -12.42 19.33
N ASP A 158 -2.63 -11.63 20.36
CA ASP A 158 -3.60 -10.68 20.88
C ASP A 158 -3.91 -9.60 19.83
N TRP A 159 -5.19 -9.24 19.70
CA TRP A 159 -5.69 -8.31 18.68
C TRP A 159 -5.60 -8.80 17.21
N GLY A 160 -5.06 -9.98 16.95
CA GLY A 160 -5.14 -10.62 15.64
C GLY A 160 -6.58 -11.03 15.27
N PRO A 161 -6.83 -11.41 14.00
CA PRO A 161 -8.12 -11.95 13.58
C PRO A 161 -8.53 -13.16 14.44
N GLY A 162 -9.73 -13.10 15.02
CA GLY A 162 -10.25 -14.16 15.90
C GLY A 162 -9.67 -14.18 17.33
N SER A 163 -8.87 -13.18 17.71
CA SER A 163 -8.40 -13.04 19.09
C SER A 163 -9.57 -12.87 20.06
N ARG A 164 -9.49 -13.52 21.23
CA ARG A 164 -10.50 -13.37 22.29
C ARG A 164 -10.50 -11.98 22.90
N LYS A 165 -9.42 -11.20 22.74
CA LYS A 165 -9.33 -9.80 23.20
C LYS A 165 -10.44 -8.94 22.61
N TRP A 166 -10.85 -9.20 21.37
CA TRP A 166 -11.97 -8.50 20.73
C TRP A 166 -13.32 -8.68 21.46
N ASN A 167 -13.48 -9.77 22.23
CA ASN A 167 -14.72 -10.06 22.95
C ASN A 167 -14.80 -9.39 24.33
N SER A 168 -13.73 -8.73 24.80
CA SER A 168 -13.75 -7.97 26.05
C SER A 168 -14.53 -6.65 25.87
N GLU A 169 -14.81 -5.95 26.96
CA GLU A 169 -15.41 -4.60 26.89
C GLU A 169 -14.47 -3.62 26.18
N GLU A 170 -13.18 -3.64 26.53
CA GLU A 170 -12.13 -2.88 25.83
C GLU A 170 -12.10 -3.24 24.34
N GLY A 171 -12.16 -4.53 24.01
CA GLY A 171 -12.14 -5.00 22.62
C GLY A 171 -13.33 -4.52 21.80
N ARG A 172 -14.54 -4.54 22.38
CA ARG A 172 -15.74 -3.98 21.72
C ARG A 172 -15.62 -2.48 21.48
N ARG A 173 -15.04 -1.74 22.42
CA ARG A 173 -14.76 -0.30 22.26
C ARG A 173 -13.76 -0.05 21.13
N VAL A 174 -12.65 -0.78 21.09
CA VAL A 174 -11.67 -0.68 19.99
C VAL A 174 -12.34 -1.04 18.65
N GLU A 175 -13.03 -2.17 18.58
CA GLU A 175 -13.70 -2.65 17.37
C GLU A 175 -14.71 -1.62 16.83
N SER A 176 -15.40 -0.89 17.71
CA SER A 176 -16.34 0.17 17.31
C SER A 176 -15.67 1.35 16.59
N VAL A 177 -14.38 1.60 16.86
CA VAL A 177 -13.63 2.71 16.26
C VAL A 177 -12.87 2.28 15.03
N VAL A 178 -12.19 1.13 15.10
CA VAL A 178 -11.25 0.71 14.04
C VAL A 178 -11.79 -0.37 13.11
N GLY A 179 -12.87 -1.05 13.51
CA GLY A 179 -13.37 -2.25 12.86
C GLY A 179 -12.46 -3.46 13.09
N ALA A 180 -13.06 -4.65 13.29
CA ALA A 180 -12.26 -5.88 13.32
C ALA A 180 -11.93 -6.34 11.90
N SER A 181 -10.64 -6.59 11.63
CA SER A 181 -10.24 -7.31 10.44
C SER A 181 -10.70 -8.77 10.56
N ARG A 182 -11.85 -9.09 9.95
CA ARG A 182 -12.42 -10.45 9.90
C ARG A 182 -12.12 -11.17 8.60
N LYS A 183 -11.46 -10.51 7.65
CA LYS A 183 -11.06 -11.08 6.35
C LYS A 183 -9.61 -11.51 6.41
N GLN A 184 -9.28 -12.62 5.75
CA GLN A 184 -7.90 -13.04 5.50
C GLN A 184 -7.37 -12.30 4.26
N ASP A 185 -7.09 -11.01 4.42
CA ASP A 185 -6.52 -10.14 3.39
C ASP A 185 -5.09 -9.69 3.73
N GLY A 186 -4.48 -10.35 4.72
CA GLY A 186 -3.18 -10.00 5.27
C GLY A 186 -3.20 -8.83 6.26
N ARG A 187 -4.34 -8.18 6.55
CA ARG A 187 -4.45 -7.11 7.54
C ARG A 187 -4.73 -7.64 8.94
N PHE A 188 -4.02 -7.10 9.93
CA PHE A 188 -4.21 -7.45 11.33
C PHE A 188 -3.82 -6.29 12.25
N TRP A 189 -4.42 -6.26 13.44
CA TRP A 189 -3.98 -5.41 14.53
C TRP A 189 -3.05 -6.19 15.45
N MET A 190 -2.10 -5.51 16.07
CA MET A 190 -1.26 -6.03 17.15
C MET A 190 -0.91 -4.92 18.14
N SER A 191 -0.53 -5.27 19.36
CA SER A 191 -0.08 -4.26 20.33
C SER A 191 1.32 -3.73 20.00
N LEU A 192 1.64 -2.54 20.50
CA LEU A 192 2.97 -1.95 20.35
C LEU A 192 4.06 -2.85 20.97
N GLU A 193 3.78 -3.49 22.09
CA GLU A 193 4.70 -4.40 22.78
C GLU A 193 5.01 -5.61 21.89
N ASP A 194 3.96 -6.24 21.35
CA ASP A 194 4.11 -7.37 20.44
C ASP A 194 4.83 -6.98 19.14
N PHE A 195 4.61 -5.75 18.67
CA PHE A 195 5.28 -5.20 17.50
C PHE A 195 6.79 -5.03 17.76
N VAL A 196 7.18 -4.37 18.86
CA VAL A 196 8.59 -4.15 19.22
C VAL A 196 9.34 -5.46 19.41
N GLU A 197 8.68 -6.50 19.95
CA GLU A 197 9.29 -7.81 20.09
C GLU A 197 9.61 -8.50 18.77
N ARG A 198 8.81 -8.28 17.71
CA ARG A 198 8.86 -9.08 16.46
C ARG A 198 9.35 -8.32 15.25
N PHE A 199 9.30 -7.00 15.31
CA PHE A 199 9.77 -6.10 14.27
C PHE A 199 11.09 -5.48 14.67
N GLU A 200 12.00 -5.37 13.72
CA GLU A 200 13.31 -4.75 13.90
C GLU A 200 13.22 -3.26 13.60
N THR A 201 12.53 -2.90 12.50
CA THR A 201 12.52 -1.53 12.02
C THR A 201 11.11 -1.03 11.78
N ILE A 202 10.93 0.28 11.96
CA ILE A 202 9.84 1.04 11.36
C ILE A 202 10.45 2.11 10.46
N ASP A 203 9.99 2.12 9.22
CA ASP A 203 10.48 2.94 8.13
C ASP A 203 9.36 3.89 7.71
N SER A 204 9.66 5.18 7.56
CA SER A 204 8.72 6.16 7.04
C SER A 204 9.31 6.94 5.86
N CYS A 205 8.45 7.40 4.97
CA CYS A 205 8.85 8.24 3.85
C CYS A 205 7.94 9.46 3.79
N TYR A 206 8.53 10.64 4.02
CA TYR A 206 7.84 11.92 3.92
C TYR A 206 7.78 12.36 2.45
N MET A 207 6.57 12.51 1.90
CA MET A 207 6.38 12.81 0.48
C MET A 207 6.73 14.26 0.09
N ASN A 208 6.94 15.16 1.07
CA ASN A 208 7.36 16.55 0.85
C ASN A 208 6.52 17.28 -0.20
N PHE A 209 5.19 17.17 -0.07
CA PHE A 209 4.24 17.85 -0.94
C PHE A 209 4.41 19.37 -0.86
N LYS A 210 4.25 20.05 -1.99
CA LYS A 210 4.16 21.51 -2.02
C LYS A 210 2.77 21.95 -1.54
N ASP A 211 2.63 23.21 -1.17
CA ASP A 211 1.32 23.74 -0.73
C ASP A 211 0.24 23.61 -1.82
N GLU A 212 0.63 23.73 -3.10
CA GLU A 212 -0.25 23.46 -4.24
C GLU A 212 -0.72 21.99 -4.28
N ASP A 213 0.17 21.03 -3.99
CA ASP A 213 -0.16 19.61 -3.95
C ASP A 213 -1.10 19.30 -2.78
N ARG A 214 -0.85 19.91 -1.61
CA ARG A 214 -1.72 19.81 -0.42
C ARG A 214 -3.12 20.34 -0.69
N ALA A 215 -3.21 21.56 -1.23
CA ALA A 215 -4.50 22.18 -1.55
C ALA A 215 -5.29 21.31 -2.54
N ARG A 216 -4.61 20.78 -3.56
CA ARG A 216 -5.23 19.88 -4.53
C ARG A 216 -5.69 18.56 -3.90
N ARG A 217 -4.88 17.95 -3.04
CA ARG A 217 -5.27 16.72 -2.31
C ARG A 217 -6.48 16.96 -1.42
N ALA A 218 -6.51 18.08 -0.69
CA ALA A 218 -7.64 18.45 0.16
C ALA A 218 -8.94 18.62 -0.65
N GLU A 219 -8.87 19.26 -1.82
CA GLU A 219 -10.01 19.40 -2.71
C GLU A 219 -10.50 18.04 -3.25
N LEU A 220 -9.58 17.19 -3.71
CA LEU A 220 -9.92 15.83 -4.18
C LEU A 220 -10.53 14.98 -3.06
N LYS A 221 -10.04 15.11 -1.83
CA LYS A 221 -10.58 14.40 -0.67
C LYS A 221 -11.99 14.85 -0.36
N LYS A 222 -12.24 16.16 -0.36
CA LYS A 222 -13.59 16.73 -0.19
C LYS A 222 -14.55 16.24 -1.28
N GLN A 223 -14.11 16.20 -2.54
CA GLN A 223 -14.91 15.66 -3.64
C GLN A 223 -15.22 14.17 -3.45
N ALA A 224 -14.24 13.37 -3.04
CA ALA A 224 -14.44 11.96 -2.75
C ALA A 224 -15.43 11.75 -1.59
N GLU A 225 -15.31 12.52 -0.51
CA GLU A 225 -16.25 12.47 0.63
C GLU A 225 -17.68 12.81 0.21
N MET A 226 -17.88 13.85 -0.62
CA MET A 226 -19.20 14.19 -1.17
C MET A 226 -19.80 13.05 -2.00
N ILE A 227 -19.00 12.38 -2.83
CA ILE A 227 -19.45 11.22 -3.62
C ILE A 227 -19.83 10.04 -2.71
N ILE A 228 -19.13 9.87 -1.59
CA ILE A 228 -19.44 8.81 -0.62
C ILE A 228 -20.75 9.11 0.12
N THR A 229 -20.98 10.38 0.51
CA THR A 229 -22.18 10.78 1.27
C THR A 229 -23.45 10.84 0.41
N ASP A 230 -23.34 11.30 -0.83
CA ASP A 230 -24.51 11.50 -1.70
C ASP A 230 -24.93 10.21 -2.44
N GLY A 231 -24.17 9.12 -2.27
CA GLY A 231 -24.32 7.88 -3.03
C GLY A 231 -23.92 8.05 -4.50
N PRO A 232 -23.70 6.95 -5.25
CA PRO A 232 -23.44 7.07 -6.68
C PRO A 232 -24.60 7.82 -7.32
N THR A 233 -24.31 8.84 -8.13
CA THR A 233 -25.31 9.50 -8.95
C THR A 233 -26.01 8.41 -9.76
N ARG A 234 -27.29 8.19 -9.50
CA ARG A 234 -28.10 7.12 -10.08
C ARG A 234 -28.09 7.26 -11.61
N ILE A 235 -27.18 6.56 -12.29
CA ILE A 235 -27.33 6.33 -13.73
C ILE A 235 -28.37 5.21 -13.83
N MET A 236 -29.61 5.60 -14.12
CA MET A 236 -30.71 4.66 -14.32
C MET A 236 -30.39 3.74 -15.51
N GLY A 237 -30.01 2.51 -15.20
CA GLY A 237 -30.07 1.36 -16.09
C GLY A 237 -30.71 0.22 -15.28
N ASP A 238 -31.84 -0.29 -15.76
CA ASP A 238 -32.61 -1.35 -15.11
C ASP A 238 -31.81 -2.65 -15.04
N SER A 239 -31.43 -3.08 -13.84
CA SER A 239 -31.36 -4.50 -13.47
C SER A 239 -31.18 -4.67 -11.96
N ASP A 240 -32.09 -5.41 -11.34
CA ASP A 240 -32.13 -5.76 -9.92
C ASP A 240 -31.12 -6.89 -9.61
N ASP A 241 -30.07 -6.62 -8.82
CA ASP A 241 -29.34 -7.64 -8.03
C ASP A 241 -28.49 -6.99 -6.90
N ALA A 242 -29.11 -6.77 -5.74
CA ALA A 242 -28.61 -5.96 -4.62
C ALA A 242 -27.40 -6.52 -3.84
N LYS A 243 -26.78 -7.62 -4.27
CA LYS A 243 -25.61 -8.21 -3.58
C LYS A 243 -24.29 -8.02 -4.31
N ASP A 244 -24.31 -7.74 -5.62
CA ASP A 244 -23.12 -7.35 -6.38
C ASP A 244 -22.85 -5.83 -6.31
N GLU A 245 -23.86 -5.03 -5.99
CA GLU A 245 -23.79 -3.55 -5.95
C GLU A 245 -22.79 -2.99 -4.93
N ALA A 246 -22.58 -3.65 -3.78
CA ALA A 246 -21.70 -3.10 -2.73
C ALA A 246 -20.20 -3.25 -3.05
N LEU A 247 -19.82 -4.32 -3.76
CA LEU A 247 -18.44 -4.56 -4.19
C LEU A 247 -18.13 -3.80 -5.50
N LEU A 248 -19.09 -3.82 -6.45
CA LEU A 248 -19.04 -3.00 -7.66
C LEU A 248 -18.98 -1.50 -7.34
N SER A 249 -19.61 -1.04 -6.26
CA SER A 249 -19.57 0.37 -5.83
C SER A 249 -18.17 0.84 -5.42
N ALA A 250 -17.37 0.01 -4.75
CA ALA A 250 -16.02 0.39 -4.32
C ALA A 250 -15.00 0.36 -5.49
N GLU A 251 -15.08 -0.67 -6.33
CA GLU A 251 -14.26 -0.77 -7.55
C GLU A 251 -14.64 0.32 -8.56
N ALA A 252 -15.93 0.56 -8.81
CA ALA A 252 -16.39 1.65 -9.67
C ALA A 252 -16.00 3.04 -9.12
N LYS A 253 -15.92 3.21 -7.79
CA LYS A 253 -15.40 4.43 -7.16
C LYS A 253 -13.91 4.62 -7.40
N ALA A 254 -13.11 3.55 -7.29
CA ALA A 254 -11.68 3.60 -7.59
C ALA A 254 -11.42 3.84 -9.09
N ASP A 255 -12.20 3.21 -9.96
CA ASP A 255 -12.13 3.38 -11.41
C ASP A 255 -12.56 4.79 -11.84
N ALA A 256 -13.63 5.33 -11.26
CA ALA A 256 -14.06 6.72 -11.52
C ALA A 256 -13.02 7.75 -11.06
N MET A 257 -12.37 7.50 -9.92
CA MET A 257 -11.28 8.34 -9.43
C MET A 257 -10.04 8.24 -10.34
N MET A 258 -9.70 7.05 -10.81
CA MET A 258 -8.60 6.85 -11.76
C MET A 258 -8.88 7.48 -13.13
N GLU A 259 -10.10 7.35 -13.66
CA GLU A 259 -10.52 8.00 -14.91
C GLU A 259 -10.46 9.52 -14.81
N LEU A 260 -10.86 10.11 -13.68
CA LEU A 260 -10.72 11.54 -13.43
C LEU A 260 -9.26 11.98 -13.41
N LEU A 261 -8.38 11.23 -12.73
CA LEU A 261 -6.95 11.51 -12.68
C LEU A 261 -6.30 11.42 -14.08
N LEU A 262 -6.63 10.39 -14.85
CA LEU A 262 -6.14 10.19 -16.22
C LEU A 262 -6.65 11.27 -17.19
N ALA A 263 -7.92 11.63 -17.10
CA ALA A 263 -8.51 12.70 -17.91
C ALA A 263 -7.88 14.07 -17.63
N GLU A 264 -7.49 14.32 -16.37
CA GLU A 264 -6.84 15.58 -15.99
C GLU A 264 -5.36 15.62 -16.42
N GLU A 265 -4.64 14.50 -16.36
CA GLU A 265 -3.30 14.37 -16.95
C GLU A 265 -3.33 14.59 -18.47
N ALA A 266 -4.35 14.07 -19.16
CA ALA A 266 -4.56 14.32 -20.58
C ALA A 266 -4.82 15.80 -20.87
N LYS A 267 -5.58 16.50 -20.02
CA LYS A 267 -5.77 17.97 -20.11
C LYS A 267 -4.47 18.74 -19.87
N LYS A 268 -3.63 18.33 -18.92
CA LYS A 268 -2.31 18.93 -18.68
C LYS A 268 -1.35 18.73 -19.87
N LYS A 269 -1.33 17.53 -20.46
CA LYS A 269 -0.56 17.24 -21.70
C LYS A 269 -1.03 18.07 -22.90
N ARG A 270 -2.34 18.29 -23.04
CA ARG A 270 -2.90 19.17 -24.07
C ARG A 270 -2.50 20.64 -23.87
N LYS A 271 -2.53 21.14 -22.62
CA LYS A 271 -2.09 22.52 -22.29
C LYS A 271 -0.58 22.73 -22.50
N SER A 272 0.25 21.72 -22.26
CA SER A 272 1.69 21.82 -22.50
C SER A 272 2.05 21.79 -24.00
N GLN A 273 1.32 21.01 -24.82
CA GLN A 273 1.48 20.99 -26.28
C GLN A 273 1.00 22.29 -26.96
N THR A 274 -0.10 22.89 -26.51
CA THR A 274 -0.57 24.18 -27.06
C THR A 274 0.36 25.34 -26.68
N GLY A 275 0.95 25.32 -25.47
CA GLY A 275 1.99 26.27 -25.06
C GLY A 275 3.28 26.16 -25.88
N ALA A 276 3.70 24.95 -26.26
CA ALA A 276 4.87 24.73 -27.11
C ALA A 276 4.65 25.20 -28.56
N ASN A 277 3.45 24.97 -29.13
CA ASN A 277 3.10 25.45 -30.47
C ASN A 277 2.90 26.99 -30.53
N GLY A 278 2.45 27.62 -29.45
CA GLY A 278 2.37 29.08 -29.34
C GLY A 278 3.74 29.77 -29.33
N LYS A 279 4.74 29.18 -28.65
CA LYS A 279 6.13 29.69 -28.66
C LYS A 279 6.80 29.53 -30.04
N LYS A 280 6.54 28.44 -30.77
CA LYS A 280 7.03 28.26 -32.15
C LYS A 280 6.45 29.28 -33.14
N LYS A 281 5.19 29.71 -32.98
CA LYS A 281 4.59 30.78 -33.81
C LYS A 281 5.15 32.17 -33.49
N ARG A 282 5.43 32.50 -32.23
CA ARG A 282 6.04 33.80 -31.84
C ARG A 282 7.48 33.99 -32.35
N ASN A 283 8.27 32.92 -32.51
CA ASN A 283 9.62 33.01 -33.06
C ASN A 283 9.69 33.12 -34.59
N LYS A 284 8.58 32.94 -35.33
CA LYS A 284 8.53 33.15 -36.79
C LYS A 284 8.12 34.57 -37.21
N GLY A 285 7.82 35.46 -36.24
CA GLY A 285 7.39 36.84 -36.50
C GLY A 285 8.45 37.92 -36.26
N LYS A 286 9.70 37.54 -35.93
CA LYS A 286 10.82 38.46 -35.72
C LYS A 286 11.99 38.12 -36.66
N THR A 287 11.73 38.26 -37.95
CA THR A 287 12.79 38.37 -38.97
C THR A 287 12.22 39.18 -40.13
N LYS A 288 12.34 40.49 -40.01
CA LYS A 288 12.45 41.47 -41.09
C LYS A 288 13.23 42.65 -40.55
#